data_AF-A0A5Q4ESE8-F1
#
_entry.id   AF-A0A5Q4ESE8-F1
#
_cell.length_a   1.000
_cell.length_b   1.000
_cell.length_c   1.000
_cell.angle_alpha   90.00
_cell.angle_beta   90.00
_cell.angle_gamma   90.00
#
_symmetry.space_group_name_H-M   'P 1'
#
loop_
_entity.id
_entity.type
_entity.pdbx_description
1 polymer ?
#
loop_
_entity_poly.entity_id
_entity_poly.type
_entity_poly.pdbx_seq_one_letter_code
_entity_poly.pdbx_strand_id
1 'polypeptide(L)'
;MLAAGPRRSASQHRTEAVMPKPVRILATMSMLILIVFIALIVRASMEKNIGAAVAELVADGWGLVTLVDLYAGLFIIAVWVTFVEGSLRRSFWWIVALIFLGNLATLAYIIRRALRAETIEEVFMPRRLLVKREANRSTSPAATP
;
A
#
# COMPACT_ATOMS: atom_id res chain seq x y z
N MET A 1 16.05 -57.29 -1.33
CA MET A 1 14.79 -56.90 -0.65
C MET A 1 15.00 -55.49 -0.11
N LEU A 2 14.55 -54.44 -0.80
CA LEU A 2 13.27 -53.71 -0.59
C LEU A 2 13.24 -53.03 0.79
N ALA A 3 13.10 -51.71 0.96
CA ALA A 3 12.33 -50.76 0.17
C ALA A 3 12.92 -49.32 0.24
N ALA A 4 13.01 -48.67 -0.93
CA ALA A 4 13.19 -47.23 -1.03
C ALA A 4 11.87 -46.54 -0.63
N GLY A 5 11.90 -45.78 0.47
CA GLY A 5 10.77 -44.96 0.90
C GLY A 5 10.45 -43.84 -0.11
N PRO A 6 9.20 -43.37 -0.19
CA PRO A 6 8.75 -42.54 -1.29
C PRO A 6 9.37 -41.14 -1.23
N ARG A 7 10.08 -40.74 -2.29
CA ARG A 7 10.45 -39.34 -2.55
C ARG A 7 9.17 -38.52 -2.82
N ARG A 8 8.46 -38.14 -1.76
CA ARG A 8 7.32 -37.20 -1.81
C ARG A 8 7.60 -36.03 -0.89
N SER A 9 8.40 -35.07 -1.35
CA SER A 9 8.52 -33.76 -0.69
C SER A 9 9.13 -32.66 -1.55
N ALA A 10 9.61 -32.95 -2.76
CA ALA A 10 10.26 -31.94 -3.60
C ALA A 10 9.31 -31.17 -4.54
N SER A 11 8.04 -31.58 -4.68
CA SER A 11 7.11 -31.00 -5.65
C SER A 11 5.88 -30.31 -5.06
N GLN A 12 5.63 -30.40 -3.74
CA GLN A 12 4.50 -29.71 -3.09
C GLN A 12 4.83 -28.28 -2.65
N HIS A 13 6.11 -27.88 -2.60
CA HIS A 13 6.52 -26.52 -2.26
C HIS A 13 6.54 -25.56 -3.46
N ARG A 14 6.19 -26.03 -4.67
CA ARG A 14 6.09 -25.19 -5.87
C ARG A 14 4.63 -24.92 -6.25
N THR A 15 3.76 -24.86 -5.27
CA THR A 15 2.36 -24.52 -5.46
C THR A 15 2.12 -23.23 -4.68
N GLU A 16 1.76 -22.17 -5.41
CA GLU A 16 1.47 -20.83 -4.90
C GLU A 16 2.66 -19.90 -4.65
N ALA A 17 3.50 -19.71 -5.69
CA ALA A 17 4.06 -18.36 -5.98
C ALA A 17 2.94 -17.43 -6.52
N VAL A 18 1.77 -17.53 -5.91
CA VAL A 18 0.56 -16.77 -6.18
C VAL A 18 0.42 -15.93 -4.92
N MET A 19 0.46 -14.60 -5.06
CA MET A 19 0.32 -13.68 -3.94
C MET A 19 -0.74 -14.22 -2.94
N PRO A 20 -0.48 -14.13 -1.63
CA PRO A 20 -1.41 -14.64 -0.61
C PRO A 20 -2.81 -14.05 -0.87
N LYS A 21 -3.86 -14.88 -0.74
CA LYS A 21 -5.26 -14.48 -0.97
C LYS A 21 -5.62 -13.07 -0.42
N PRO A 22 -5.25 -12.70 0.82
CA PRO A 22 -5.56 -11.36 1.34
C PRO A 22 -4.84 -10.20 0.62
N VAL A 23 -3.57 -10.36 0.23
CA VAL A 23 -2.82 -9.29 -0.49
C VAL A 23 -3.34 -9.11 -1.91
N ARG A 24 -3.77 -10.21 -2.56
CA ARG A 24 -4.42 -10.16 -3.88
C ARG A 24 -5.71 -9.35 -3.85
N ILE A 25 -6.52 -9.53 -2.80
CA ILE A 25 -7.77 -8.78 -2.64
C ILE A 25 -7.45 -7.29 -2.48
N LEU A 26 -6.50 -6.94 -1.61
CA LEU A 26 -6.08 -5.55 -1.40
C LEU A 26 -5.55 -4.90 -2.68
N ALA A 27 -4.69 -5.60 -3.43
CA ALA A 27 -4.14 -5.11 -4.68
C ALA A 27 -5.23 -4.90 -5.74
N THR A 28 -6.16 -5.86 -5.86
CA THR A 28 -7.30 -5.76 -6.80
C THR A 28 -8.20 -4.58 -6.45
N MET A 29 -8.56 -4.42 -5.18
CA MET A 29 -9.38 -3.29 -4.73
C MET A 29 -8.70 -1.95 -5.00
N SER A 30 -7.41 -1.85 -4.66
CA SER A 30 -6.61 -0.64 -4.91
C SER A 30 -6.55 -0.31 -6.40
N MET A 31 -6.43 -1.32 -7.27
CA MET A 31 -6.40 -1.15 -8.71
C MET A 31 -7.74 -0.69 -9.28
N LEU A 32 -8.86 -1.25 -8.80
CA LEU A 32 -10.20 -0.82 -9.21
C LEU A 32 -10.46 0.64 -8.80
N ILE A 33 -10.10 0.99 -7.57
CA ILE A 33 -10.22 2.37 -7.07
C ILE A 33 -9.35 3.31 -7.93
N LEU A 34 -8.13 2.92 -8.26
CA LEU A 34 -7.23 3.69 -9.11
C LEU A 34 -7.86 3.98 -10.49
N ILE A 35 -8.44 2.97 -11.14
CA ILE A 35 -9.08 3.11 -12.45
C ILE A 35 -10.28 4.05 -12.38
N VAL A 36 -11.15 3.88 -11.39
CA VAL A 36 -12.31 4.76 -11.16
C VAL A 36 -11.84 6.20 -10.93
N PHE A 37 -10.80 6.39 -10.11
CA PHE A 37 -10.29 7.73 -9.80
C PHE A 37 -9.70 8.42 -11.02
N ILE A 38 -8.95 7.70 -11.86
CA ILE A 38 -8.45 8.21 -13.14
C ILE A 38 -9.61 8.60 -14.06
N ALA A 39 -10.65 7.76 -14.18
CA ALA A 39 -11.81 8.07 -15.01
C ALA A 39 -12.54 9.35 -14.54
N LEU A 40 -12.69 9.54 -13.23
CA LEU A 40 -13.27 10.74 -12.65
C LEU A 40 -12.42 11.99 -12.91
N ILE A 41 -11.10 11.88 -12.78
CA ILE A 41 -10.16 12.98 -13.09
C ILE A 41 -10.28 13.38 -14.57
N VAL A 42 -10.30 12.40 -15.49
CA VAL A 42 -10.44 12.67 -16.93
C VAL A 42 -11.77 13.35 -17.21
N ARG A 43 -12.88 12.83 -16.67
CA ARG A 43 -14.21 13.44 -16.84
C ARG A 43 -14.23 14.88 -16.35
N ALA A 44 -13.75 15.13 -15.13
CA ALA A 44 -13.72 16.47 -14.54
C ALA A 44 -12.82 17.43 -15.34
N SER A 45 -11.70 16.93 -15.86
CA SER A 45 -10.74 17.72 -16.66
C SER A 45 -11.31 18.16 -18.02
N MET A 46 -12.32 17.46 -18.54
CA MET A 46 -13.03 17.86 -19.78
C MET A 46 -14.07 18.96 -19.53
N GLU A 47 -14.54 19.12 -18.29
CA GLU A 47 -15.61 20.07 -17.94
C GLU A 47 -15.05 21.42 -17.48
N LYS A 48 -14.02 21.41 -16.62
CA LYS A 48 -13.46 22.64 -16.04
C LYS A 48 -11.93 22.55 -15.94
N ASN A 49 -11.28 23.69 -16.16
CA ASN A 49 -9.87 23.84 -15.83
C ASN A 49 -9.66 23.70 -14.32
N ILE A 50 -8.59 23.00 -13.92
CA ILE A 50 -8.27 22.69 -12.52
C ILE A 50 -8.28 23.95 -11.64
N GLY A 51 -7.68 25.05 -12.12
CA GLY A 51 -7.63 26.31 -11.36
C GLY A 51 -9.00 26.92 -11.08
N ALA A 52 -9.91 26.86 -12.06
CA ALA A 52 -11.27 27.36 -11.88
C ALA A 52 -12.09 26.47 -10.94
N ALA A 53 -11.93 25.14 -11.06
CA ALA A 53 -12.57 24.18 -10.17
C ALA A 53 -12.10 24.34 -8.71
N VAL A 54 -10.80 24.57 -8.49
CA VAL A 54 -10.25 24.82 -7.15
C VAL A 54 -10.72 26.16 -6.59
N ALA A 55 -10.77 27.21 -7.40
CA ALA A 55 -11.26 28.52 -6.94
C ALA A 55 -12.71 28.46 -6.48
N GLU A 56 -13.57 27.75 -7.21
CA GLU A 56 -14.97 27.51 -6.84
C GLU A 56 -15.08 26.64 -5.57
N LEU A 57 -14.25 25.60 -5.46
CA LEU A 57 -14.21 24.74 -4.28
C LEU A 57 -13.76 25.50 -3.01
N VAL A 58 -12.81 26.42 -3.12
CA VAL A 58 -12.35 27.25 -1.99
C VAL A 58 -13.36 28.33 -1.65
N ALA A 59 -14.13 28.82 -2.63
CA ALA A 59 -15.21 29.76 -2.39
C ALA A 59 -16.41 29.12 -1.67
N ASP A 60 -16.62 27.81 -1.84
CA ASP A 60 -17.58 27.04 -1.08
C ASP A 60 -17.04 26.63 0.30
N GLY A 61 -17.83 26.86 1.35
CA GLY A 61 -17.40 26.58 2.73
C GLY A 61 -17.11 25.10 3.00
N TRP A 62 -17.90 24.19 2.43
CA TRP A 62 -17.67 22.75 2.55
C TRP A 62 -16.54 22.28 1.62
N GLY A 63 -16.40 22.89 0.45
CA GLY A 63 -15.28 22.66 -0.45
C GLY A 63 -13.94 22.98 0.20
N LEU A 64 -13.82 24.07 0.94
CA LEU A 64 -12.60 24.35 1.72
C LEU A 64 -12.34 23.29 2.80
N VAL A 65 -13.37 22.87 3.54
CA VAL A 65 -13.24 21.83 4.58
C VAL A 65 -12.75 20.52 3.98
N THR A 66 -13.33 20.09 2.86
CA THR A 66 -12.91 18.85 2.17
C THR A 66 -11.49 18.96 1.61
N LEU A 67 -11.08 20.14 1.15
CA LEU A 67 -9.71 20.39 0.69
C LEU A 67 -8.71 20.29 1.85
N VAL A 68 -9.03 20.89 3.00
CA VAL A 68 -8.20 20.79 4.21
C VAL A 68 -8.13 19.35 4.71
N ASP A 69 -9.25 18.64 4.77
CA ASP A 69 -9.32 17.21 5.15
C ASP A 69 -8.43 16.35 4.24
N LEU A 70 -8.52 16.55 2.92
CA LEU A 70 -7.69 15.88 1.93
C LEU A 70 -6.20 16.10 2.21
N TYR A 71 -5.75 17.35 2.38
CA TYR A 71 -4.33 17.64 2.63
C TYR A 71 -3.85 17.19 4.01
N ALA A 72 -4.70 17.24 5.04
CA ALA A 72 -4.40 16.66 6.34
C ALA A 72 -4.19 15.14 6.24
N GLY A 73 -5.06 14.45 5.49
CA GLY A 73 -4.89 13.04 5.16
C GLY A 73 -3.58 12.75 4.42
N LEU A 74 -3.25 13.53 3.38
CA LEU A 74 -1.99 13.39 2.64
C LEU A 74 -0.77 13.61 3.53
N PHE A 75 -0.83 14.56 4.47
CA PHE A 75 0.24 14.79 5.44
C PHE A 75 0.44 13.57 6.35
N ILE A 76 -0.63 12.99 6.89
CA ILE A 76 -0.57 11.77 7.70
C ILE A 76 0.04 10.61 6.90
N ILE A 77 -0.38 10.45 5.64
CA ILE A 77 0.18 9.43 4.74
C ILE A 77 1.67 9.70 4.45
N ALA A 78 2.08 10.95 4.24
CA ALA A 78 3.49 11.31 4.02
C ALA A 78 4.37 10.93 5.23
N VAL A 79 3.90 11.19 6.45
CA VAL A 79 4.57 10.78 7.69
C VAL A 79 4.64 9.25 7.77
N TRP A 80 3.53 8.56 7.48
CA TRP A 80 3.48 7.10 7.47
C TRP A 80 4.43 6.48 6.45
N VAL A 81 4.48 6.98 5.21
CA VAL A 81 5.42 6.52 4.17
C VAL A 81 6.87 6.72 4.61
N THR A 82 7.17 7.83 5.29
CA THR A 82 8.51 8.09 5.86
C THR A 82 8.88 7.06 6.91
N PHE A 83 7.94 6.76 7.81
CA PHE A 83 8.12 5.75 8.84
C PHE A 83 8.34 4.34 8.25
N VAL A 84 7.57 3.99 7.21
CA VAL A 84 7.57 2.67 6.57
C VAL A 84 8.82 2.42 5.72
N GLU A 85 9.19 3.35 4.84
CA GLU A 85 10.38 3.18 3.98
C GLU A 85 11.68 3.24 4.78
N GLY A 86 11.71 4.00 5.89
CA GLY A 86 12.91 4.19 6.72
C GLY A 86 14.08 4.86 5.99
N SER A 87 13.89 5.28 4.73
CA SER A 87 14.88 5.95 3.88
C SER A 87 14.32 7.27 3.40
N LEU A 88 14.84 8.37 3.94
CA LEU A 88 14.40 9.74 3.61
C LEU A 88 14.42 10.01 2.10
N ARG A 89 15.41 9.44 1.37
CA ARG A 89 15.53 9.64 -0.09
C ARG A 89 14.38 9.00 -0.88
N ARG A 90 13.93 7.80 -0.48
CA ARG A 90 12.78 7.15 -1.14
C ARG A 90 11.48 7.81 -0.73
N SER A 91 11.34 8.16 0.55
CA SER A 91 10.18 8.87 1.07
C SER A 91 10.02 10.23 0.39
N PHE A 92 11.10 10.96 0.11
CA PHE A 92 11.06 12.23 -0.61
C PHE A 92 10.33 12.11 -1.96
N TRP A 93 10.68 11.12 -2.80
CA TRP A 93 10.02 10.93 -4.08
C TRP A 93 8.53 10.61 -3.94
N TRP A 94 8.14 9.84 -2.91
CA TRP A 94 6.73 9.57 -2.63
C TRP A 94 5.98 10.77 -2.10
N ILE A 95 6.61 11.60 -1.27
CA ILE A 95 6.00 12.84 -0.77
C ILE A 95 5.78 13.83 -1.91
N VAL A 96 6.75 13.98 -2.80
CA VAL A 96 6.60 14.76 -4.03
C VAL A 96 5.42 14.23 -4.84
N ALA A 97 5.34 12.91 -5.06
CA ALA A 97 4.21 12.31 -5.75
C ALA A 97 2.87 12.57 -5.02
N LEU A 98 2.80 12.49 -3.69
CA LEU A 98 1.58 12.78 -2.92
C LEU A 98 1.11 14.24 -3.10
N ILE A 99 2.03 15.20 -3.19
CA ILE A 99 1.67 16.61 -3.39
C ILE A 99 1.04 16.83 -4.77
N PHE A 100 1.57 16.20 -5.81
CA PHE A 100 1.10 16.40 -7.18
C PHE A 100 -0.07 15.48 -7.58
N LEU A 101 -0.07 14.23 -7.12
CA LEU A 101 -1.03 13.19 -7.50
C LEU A 101 -2.08 12.92 -6.41
N GLY A 102 -1.90 13.42 -5.20
CA GLY A 102 -2.78 13.15 -4.07
C GLY A 102 -2.89 11.65 -3.78
N ASN A 103 -4.12 11.18 -3.59
CA ASN A 103 -4.41 9.78 -3.27
C ASN A 103 -4.04 8.79 -4.38
N LEU A 104 -3.80 9.26 -5.62
CA LEU A 104 -3.31 8.40 -6.71
C LEU A 104 -1.92 7.85 -6.37
N ALA A 105 -1.06 8.68 -5.74
CA ALA A 105 0.26 8.25 -5.30
C ALA A 105 0.17 7.26 -4.13
N THR A 106 -0.78 7.44 -3.21
CA THR A 106 -1.05 6.48 -2.12
C THR A 106 -1.45 5.10 -2.66
N LEU A 107 -2.37 5.07 -3.63
CA LEU A 107 -2.82 3.81 -4.27
C LEU A 107 -1.67 3.12 -5.00
N ALA A 108 -0.89 3.87 -5.79
CA ALA A 108 0.30 3.35 -6.47
C ALA A 108 1.34 2.80 -5.48
N TYR A 109 1.52 3.49 -4.34
CA TYR A 109 2.42 3.04 -3.27
C TYR A 109 1.98 1.70 -2.67
N ILE A 110 0.70 1.58 -2.32
CA ILE A 110 0.12 0.36 -1.74
C ILE A 110 0.23 -0.79 -2.74
N ILE A 111 -0.12 -0.58 -4.01
CA ILE A 111 0.01 -1.60 -5.06
C ILE A 111 1.48 -2.05 -5.17
N ARG A 112 2.43 -1.11 -5.23
CA ARG A 112 3.86 -1.45 -5.30
C ARG A 112 4.34 -2.29 -4.12
N ARG A 113 3.85 -2.00 -2.90
CA ARG A 113 4.18 -2.81 -1.71
C ARG A 113 3.48 -4.16 -1.74
N ALA A 114 2.20 -4.21 -2.11
CA ALA A 114 1.43 -5.44 -2.23
C ALA A 114 2.07 -6.43 -3.22
N LEU A 115 2.62 -5.94 -4.33
CA LEU A 115 3.35 -6.78 -5.31
C LEU A 115 4.63 -7.42 -4.76
N ARG A 116 5.14 -6.94 -3.62
CA ARG A 116 6.40 -7.41 -3.00
C ARG A 116 6.19 -8.05 -1.63
N ALA A 117 4.95 -8.11 -1.15
CA ALA A 117 4.60 -8.53 0.19
C ALA A 117 3.90 -9.89 0.17
N GLU A 118 4.28 -10.77 1.09
CA GLU A 118 3.65 -12.08 1.31
C GLU A 118 2.57 -12.04 2.40
N THR A 119 2.38 -10.90 3.05
CA THR A 119 1.32 -10.68 4.05
C THR A 119 0.81 -9.24 4.03
N ILE A 120 -0.41 -9.01 4.54
CA ILE A 120 -0.93 -7.64 4.74
C ILE A 120 -0.04 -6.87 5.72
N GLU A 121 0.47 -7.54 6.76
CA GLU A 121 1.36 -6.90 7.73
C GLU A 121 2.61 -6.32 7.05
N GLU A 122 3.19 -7.04 6.10
CA GLU A 122 4.30 -6.53 5.30
C GLU A 122 3.96 -5.31 4.45
N VAL A 123 2.71 -5.16 4.01
CA VAL A 123 2.27 -3.97 3.25
C VAL A 123 2.23 -2.73 4.13
N PHE A 124 1.88 -2.87 5.40
CA PHE A 124 1.68 -1.72 6.31
C PHE A 124 2.80 -1.50 7.33
N MET A 125 3.61 -2.52 7.63
CA MET A 125 4.69 -2.43 8.61
C MET A 125 6.05 -2.10 7.99
N PRO A 126 6.91 -1.39 8.73
CA PRO A 126 8.31 -1.21 8.37
C PRO A 126 9.08 -2.53 8.58
N ARG A 127 10.01 -2.82 7.66
CA ARG A 127 10.78 -4.08 7.65
C ARG A 127 11.52 -4.38 8.97
N ARG A 128 11.97 -3.34 9.68
CA ARG A 128 12.64 -3.45 10.98
C ARG A 128 11.78 -4.09 12.09
N LEU A 129 10.47 -3.87 12.07
CA LEU A 129 9.57 -4.43 13.10
C LEU A 129 9.24 -5.89 12.85
N LEU A 130 9.15 -6.29 11.58
CA LEU A 130 8.91 -7.67 11.20
C LEU A 130 10.10 -8.55 11.59
N VAL A 131 11.31 -8.12 11.26
CA VAL A 131 12.55 -8.83 11.65
C VAL A 131 12.67 -8.96 13.18
N LYS A 132 12.33 -7.90 13.93
CA LYS A 132 12.34 -7.94 15.40
C LYS A 132 11.28 -8.89 15.96
N ARG A 133 10.09 -8.95 15.36
CA ARG A 133 9.02 -9.88 15.76
C ARG A 133 9.42 -11.33 15.50
N GLU A 134 10.02 -11.63 14.36
CA GLU A 134 10.52 -12.97 14.03
C GLU A 134 11.60 -13.41 15.02
N ALA A 135 12.56 -12.52 15.33
CA ALA A 135 13.60 -12.78 16.32
C ALA A 135 13.04 -13.01 17.74
N ASN A 136 12.02 -12.25 18.16
CA ASN A 136 11.33 -12.47 19.43
C ASN A 136 10.51 -13.77 19.43
N ARG A 137 9.92 -14.17 18.29
CA ARG A 137 9.17 -15.42 18.19
C ARG A 137 10.09 -16.64 18.28
N SER A 138 11.29 -16.59 17.70
CA SER A 138 12.27 -17.68 17.79
C SER A 138 12.93 -17.81 19.17
N THR A 139 12.95 -16.74 19.96
CA THR A 139 13.54 -16.71 21.31
C THR A 139 12.50 -16.90 22.41
N SER A 140 11.20 -16.87 22.10
CA SER A 140 10.15 -17.19 23.04
C SER A 140 10.21 -18.69 23.36
N PRO A 141 10.43 -19.10 24.63
CA PRO A 141 10.24 -20.49 25.01
C PRO A 141 8.77 -20.79 24.73
N ALA A 142 8.51 -21.71 23.80
CA ALA A 142 7.16 -22.12 23.48
C ALA A 142 6.46 -22.49 24.79
N ALA A 143 5.29 -21.89 25.04
CA ALA A 143 4.38 -22.37 26.06
C ALA A 143 4.26 -23.89 25.88
N THR A 144 4.82 -24.62 26.84
CA THR A 144 4.78 -26.07 26.89
C THR A 144 3.33 -26.50 26.77
N PRO A 145 2.99 -27.42 25.84
CA PRO A 145 1.67 -28.05 25.81
C PRO A 145 1.42 -28.84 27.10
#